data_AF-A0AAP2W4C1-F1
#
_entry.id   AF-A0AAP2W4C1-F1
#
_cell.length_a   1.000
_cell.length_b   1.000
_cell.length_c   1.000
_cell.angle_alpha   90.00
_cell.angle_beta   90.00
_cell.angle_gamma   90.00
#
_symmetry.space_group_name_H-M   'P 1'
#
loop_
_entity.id
_entity.type
_entity.pdbx_description
1 polymer ?
#
loop_
_entity_poly.entity_id
_entity_poly.type
_entity_poly.pdbx_seq_one_letter_code
_entity_poly.pdbx_strand_id
1 'polypeptide(L)'
;MRVHDTFECEMCGQCCANQDLVQLTTFELYRLAEHLGMSPVEFFNEYCELGATNLNPEVHMYIRTIDHACPFLKDGLCSVHGARPFACRAYPMRAYRTKVSDMKAFVHEKYPMLESTCGLNKLDNDDVLLGDLELLIDQTISYWVDDAYYNLISTEGAVDMSIPYSAAQHYMDDTAVRGIAKKYLEDPGDVFAQLNTEILYSRIAMSLQALVWGSGISILDPPSHMSVGEGGCMGKYLVLKTNVDAYTALRSLVESGNMDVARTFAISLKILPDIYLINALHGSSAGKAVIGFQFEVDKETLEKVTQNGTMPLYVFFLPENSEETQAVGFSLSVNV
;
A
#
# COMPACT_ATOMS: atom_id res chain seq x y z
N MET A 1 7.02 28.61 21.70
CA MET A 1 6.62 27.74 20.58
C MET A 1 6.81 28.49 19.27
N ARG A 2 7.95 28.26 18.62
CA ARG A 2 8.17 28.61 17.22
C ARG A 2 7.81 27.41 16.36
N VAL A 3 7.43 27.68 15.12
CA VAL A 3 7.19 26.67 14.10
C VAL A 3 8.31 26.80 13.09
N HIS A 4 9.03 25.71 12.84
CA HIS A 4 10.07 25.64 11.82
C HIS A 4 9.51 24.88 10.63
N ASP A 5 9.47 25.55 9.49
CA ASP A 5 8.88 25.05 8.25
C ASP A 5 9.85 24.20 7.42
N THR A 6 11.15 24.27 7.69
CA THR A 6 12.16 23.47 6.99
C THR A 6 13.37 23.14 7.87
N PHE A 7 13.74 21.87 7.91
CA PHE A 7 15.08 21.45 8.32
C PHE A 7 15.97 21.39 7.08
N GLU A 8 17.13 22.04 7.13
CA GLU A 8 18.13 21.95 6.07
C GLU A 8 19.25 20.99 6.46
N CYS A 9 19.55 20.04 5.58
CA CYS A 9 20.69 19.13 5.75
C CYS A 9 22.01 19.91 5.62
N GLU A 10 22.80 19.95 6.69
CA GLU A 10 24.14 20.56 6.70
C GLU A 10 25.20 19.72 5.94
N MET A 11 24.80 18.62 5.29
CA MET A 11 25.67 17.69 4.55
C MET A 11 26.86 17.16 5.36
N CYS A 12 26.73 17.05 6.69
CA CYS A 12 27.82 16.70 7.60
C CYS A 12 28.24 15.22 7.58
N GLY A 13 27.51 14.36 6.86
CA GLY A 13 27.78 12.92 6.75
C GLY A 13 27.50 12.09 8.01
N GLN A 14 27.20 12.73 9.15
CA GLN A 14 27.09 12.04 10.44
C GLN A 14 25.94 11.04 10.49
N CYS A 15 24.77 11.38 9.94
CA CYS A 15 23.67 10.43 9.84
C CYS A 15 24.03 9.28 8.91
N CYS A 16 24.72 9.53 7.79
CA CYS A 16 25.13 8.49 6.86
C CYS A 16 26.20 7.54 7.45
N ALA A 17 27.02 8.02 8.38
CA ALA A 17 28.07 7.23 9.03
C ALA A 17 27.57 6.40 10.22
N ASN A 18 26.32 6.60 10.64
CA ASN A 18 25.72 5.97 11.83
C ASN A 18 24.27 5.59 11.51
N GLN A 19 24.07 4.82 10.45
CA GLN A 19 22.76 4.45 9.96
C GLN A 19 22.68 2.95 9.72
N ASP A 20 21.67 2.35 10.31
CA ASP A 20 21.37 0.92 10.19
C ASP A 20 20.17 0.66 9.30
N LEU A 21 19.29 1.66 9.12
CA LEU A 21 18.03 1.45 8.45
C LEU A 21 17.60 2.67 7.63
N VAL A 22 17.79 2.57 6.31
CA VAL A 22 17.18 3.52 5.35
C VAL A 22 16.16 2.77 4.53
N GLN A 23 14.87 2.94 4.86
CA GLN A 23 13.79 2.42 4.04
C GLN A 23 13.79 3.12 2.68
N LEU A 24 13.57 2.33 1.65
CA LEU A 24 13.52 2.75 0.25
C LEU A 24 12.23 2.22 -0.37
N THR A 25 11.59 3.01 -1.22
CA THR A 25 10.51 2.53 -2.09
C THR A 25 11.03 2.12 -3.45
N THR A 26 10.28 1.29 -4.16
CA THR A 26 10.60 0.93 -5.55
C THR A 26 10.65 2.16 -6.46
N PHE A 27 9.81 3.17 -6.18
CA PHE A 27 9.91 4.46 -6.86
C PHE A 27 11.27 5.14 -6.70
N GLU A 28 11.80 5.18 -5.48
CA GLU A 28 13.10 5.79 -5.22
C GLU A 28 14.26 4.94 -5.71
N LEU A 29 14.13 3.61 -5.69
CA LEU A 29 15.11 2.70 -6.26
C LEU A 29 15.35 3.00 -7.74
N TYR A 30 14.30 3.19 -8.53
CA TYR A 30 14.44 3.55 -9.95
C TYR A 30 15.17 4.89 -10.12
N ARG A 31 14.86 5.88 -9.30
CA ARG A 31 15.51 7.20 -9.35
C ARG A 31 16.98 7.15 -8.94
N LEU A 32 17.32 6.36 -7.92
CA LEU A 32 18.70 6.16 -7.48
C LEU A 32 19.50 5.37 -8.52
N ALA A 33 18.90 4.33 -9.12
CA ALA A 33 19.51 3.57 -10.20
C ALA A 33 19.81 4.46 -11.40
N GLU A 34 18.84 5.27 -11.84
CA GLU A 34 19.04 6.26 -12.92
C GLU A 34 20.16 7.25 -12.58
N HIS A 35 20.17 7.79 -11.36
CA HIS A 35 21.19 8.74 -10.91
C HIS A 35 22.61 8.15 -10.95
N LEU A 36 22.76 6.86 -10.67
CA LEU A 36 24.04 6.15 -10.69
C LEU A 36 24.37 5.54 -12.06
N GLY A 37 23.48 5.63 -13.05
CA GLY A 37 23.67 5.03 -14.37
C GLY A 37 23.60 3.50 -14.37
N MET A 38 22.80 2.93 -13.47
CA MET A 38 22.60 1.49 -13.31
C MET A 38 21.17 1.08 -13.69
N SER A 39 20.94 -0.20 -13.98
CA SER A 39 19.57 -0.71 -14.03
C SER A 39 18.97 -0.86 -12.62
N PRO A 40 17.63 -0.78 -12.47
CA PRO A 40 16.96 -1.02 -11.19
C PRO A 40 17.34 -2.37 -10.54
N VAL A 41 17.47 -3.43 -11.34
CA VAL A 41 17.83 -4.77 -10.86
C VAL A 41 19.27 -4.82 -10.35
N GLU A 42 20.21 -4.19 -11.05
CA GLU A 42 21.60 -4.07 -10.58
C GLU A 42 21.68 -3.27 -9.29
N PHE A 43 20.98 -2.14 -9.22
CA PHE A 43 20.93 -1.32 -8.01
C PHE A 43 20.37 -2.12 -6.81
N PHE A 44 19.27 -2.85 -7.01
CA PHE A 44 18.69 -3.69 -5.96
C PHE A 44 19.71 -4.71 -5.43
N ASN A 45 20.34 -5.47 -6.34
CA ASN A 45 21.27 -6.52 -5.96
C ASN A 45 22.49 -5.99 -5.20
N GLU A 46 23.01 -4.84 -5.64
CA GLU A 46 24.20 -4.22 -5.06
C GLU A 46 23.92 -3.53 -3.72
N TYR A 47 22.81 -2.77 -3.64
CA TYR A 47 22.58 -1.81 -2.56
C TYR A 47 21.36 -2.09 -1.69
N CYS A 48 20.48 -3.03 -2.04
CA CYS A 48 19.21 -3.21 -1.35
C CYS A 48 19.03 -4.60 -0.74
N GLU A 49 18.11 -4.68 0.20
CA GLU A 49 17.59 -5.94 0.73
C GLU A 49 16.11 -5.78 1.10
N LEU A 50 15.38 -6.90 1.07
CA LEU A 50 14.03 -6.99 1.59
C LEU A 50 14.08 -7.62 2.97
N GLY A 51 13.36 -7.05 3.93
CA GLY A 51 13.31 -7.59 5.28
C GLY A 51 12.24 -6.93 6.15
N ALA A 52 12.01 -7.54 7.30
CA ALA A 52 11.25 -6.95 8.39
C ALA A 52 12.22 -6.49 9.49
N THR A 53 11.81 -5.49 10.26
CA THR A 53 12.58 -4.95 11.38
C THR A 53 11.71 -4.82 12.63
N ASN A 54 12.36 -4.56 13.78
CA ASN A 54 11.60 -4.24 15.00
C ASN A 54 10.77 -2.95 14.89
N LEU A 55 11.10 -2.06 13.94
CA LEU A 55 10.36 -0.82 13.70
C LEU A 55 9.23 -1.00 12.70
N ASN A 56 9.39 -1.91 11.74
CA ASN A 56 8.40 -2.26 10.73
C ASN A 56 8.37 -3.79 10.59
N PRO A 57 7.37 -4.48 11.18
CA PRO A 57 7.33 -5.95 11.22
C PRO A 57 6.96 -6.58 9.87
N GLU A 58 6.44 -5.78 8.94
CA GLU A 58 6.15 -6.18 7.57
C GLU A 58 7.40 -6.11 6.68
N VAL A 59 7.36 -6.79 5.53
CA VAL A 59 8.47 -6.79 4.58
C VAL A 59 8.53 -5.47 3.83
N HIS A 60 9.68 -4.80 3.91
CA HIS A 60 9.98 -3.61 3.11
C HIS A 60 11.39 -3.67 2.54
N MET A 61 11.65 -2.78 1.59
CA MET A 61 12.98 -2.60 1.02
C MET A 61 13.80 -1.59 1.81
N TYR A 62 15.07 -1.93 2.02
CA TYR A 62 16.05 -1.10 2.71
C TYR A 62 17.33 -0.98 1.91
N ILE A 63 18.05 0.13 2.09
CA ILE A 63 19.46 0.21 1.68
C ILE A 63 20.27 -0.68 2.62
N ARG A 64 21.04 -1.60 2.06
CA ARG A 64 21.98 -2.45 2.76
C ARG A 64 23.15 -1.62 3.27
N THR A 65 23.25 -1.50 4.59
CA THR A 65 24.33 -0.78 5.27
C THR A 65 25.53 -1.71 5.49
N ILE A 66 26.73 -1.15 5.54
CA ILE A 66 27.98 -1.89 5.80
C ILE A 66 28.64 -1.23 7.00
N ASP A 67 28.91 -2.01 8.06
CA ASP A 67 29.50 -1.54 9.31
C ASP A 67 28.78 -0.29 9.88
N HIS A 68 27.45 -0.31 9.91
CA HIS A 68 26.59 0.79 10.38
C HIS A 68 26.69 2.09 9.56
N ALA A 69 27.16 1.99 8.31
CA ALA A 69 27.28 3.12 7.41
C ALA A 69 26.53 2.92 6.08
N CYS A 70 25.99 4.02 5.58
CA CYS A 70 25.37 4.11 4.27
C CYS A 70 26.43 3.90 3.16
N PRO A 71 26.19 3.02 2.17
CA PRO A 71 27.16 2.72 1.11
C PRO A 71 27.46 3.93 0.21
N PHE A 72 26.57 4.94 0.21
CA PHE A 72 26.72 6.19 -0.53
C PHE A 72 27.48 7.28 0.23
N LEU A 73 28.00 6.99 1.42
CA LEU A 73 28.94 7.90 2.10
C LEU A 73 30.33 7.77 1.45
N LYS A 74 30.77 8.81 0.74
CA LYS A 74 32.08 8.90 0.08
C LYS A 74 32.79 10.17 0.53
N ASP A 75 34.03 10.03 1.01
CA ASP A 75 34.86 11.15 1.50
C ASP A 75 34.14 12.04 2.53
N GLY A 76 33.30 11.43 3.38
CA GLY A 76 32.51 12.12 4.41
C GLY A 76 31.24 12.81 3.89
N LEU A 77 30.92 12.70 2.61
CA LEU A 77 29.75 13.33 1.98
C LEU A 77 28.84 12.27 1.32
N CYS A 78 27.54 12.60 1.22
CA CYS A 78 26.59 11.74 0.51
C CYS A 78 26.78 11.89 -1.00
N SER A 79 27.25 10.83 -1.67
CA SER A 79 27.51 10.84 -3.12
C SER A 79 26.24 10.94 -3.96
N VAL A 80 25.08 10.57 -3.40
CA VAL A 80 23.76 10.61 -4.05
C VAL A 80 22.86 11.71 -3.49
N HIS A 81 23.43 12.76 -2.89
CA HIS A 81 22.64 13.78 -2.17
C HIS A 81 21.51 14.40 -3.00
N GLY A 82 21.73 14.59 -4.31
CA GLY A 82 20.70 15.09 -5.25
C GLY A 82 19.54 14.12 -5.49
N ALA A 83 19.78 12.82 -5.36
CA ALA A 83 18.82 11.74 -5.56
C ALA A 83 18.46 11.02 -4.25
N ARG A 84 18.81 11.61 -3.10
CA ARG A 84 18.63 10.98 -1.77
C ARG A 84 17.17 10.51 -1.57
N PRO A 85 16.95 9.37 -0.91
CA PRO A 85 15.62 8.81 -0.71
C PRO A 85 14.74 9.74 0.14
N PHE A 86 13.41 9.63 0.00
CA PHE A 86 12.37 10.21 0.84
C PHE A 86 12.72 10.15 2.32
N ALA A 87 13.14 9.00 2.85
CA ALA A 87 13.53 8.87 4.25
C ALA A 87 14.67 9.85 4.64
N CYS A 88 15.63 10.08 3.74
CA CYS A 88 16.71 11.04 3.93
C CYS A 88 16.29 12.48 3.64
N ARG A 89 15.39 12.72 2.68
CA ARG A 89 14.86 14.06 2.36
C ARG A 89 13.95 14.59 3.47
N ALA A 90 13.15 13.72 4.05
CA ALA A 90 12.17 14.05 5.07
C ALA A 90 12.84 14.23 6.43
N TYR A 91 13.99 13.59 6.68
CA TYR A 91 14.73 13.70 7.94
C TYR A 91 14.87 15.16 8.40
N PRO A 92 14.63 15.46 9.70
CA PRO A 92 14.28 14.53 10.78
C PRO A 92 12.80 14.08 10.77
N MET A 93 11.98 14.64 9.90
CA MET A 93 10.53 14.46 9.91
C MET A 93 10.07 13.15 9.27
N ARG A 94 9.20 12.44 9.98
CA ARG A 94 8.44 11.29 9.49
C ARG A 94 6.93 11.50 9.55
N ALA A 95 6.51 12.64 10.10
CA ALA A 95 5.13 13.06 10.20
C ALA A 95 5.03 14.54 9.82
N TYR A 96 3.84 14.99 9.43
CA TYR A 96 3.63 16.38 9.04
C TYR A 96 3.93 17.36 10.18
N ARG A 97 3.66 16.96 11.43
CA ARG A 97 3.90 17.78 12.62
C ARG A 97 4.56 16.96 13.72
N THR A 98 5.68 17.43 14.25
CA THR A 98 6.37 16.75 15.36
C THR A 98 6.91 17.78 16.35
N LYS A 99 6.76 17.54 17.65
CA LYS A 99 7.42 18.38 18.67
C LYS A 99 8.92 18.13 18.63
N VAL A 100 9.71 19.19 18.76
CA VAL A 100 11.17 19.07 18.82
C VAL A 100 11.61 18.16 19.97
N SER A 101 10.96 18.24 21.14
CA SER A 101 11.23 17.34 22.28
C SER A 101 11.15 15.87 21.90
N ASP A 102 10.11 15.48 21.17
CA ASP A 102 9.80 14.09 20.84
C ASP A 102 10.79 13.60 19.78
N MET A 103 11.12 14.45 18.81
CA MET A 103 12.13 14.16 17.81
C MET A 103 13.53 14.01 18.41
N LYS A 104 13.91 14.88 19.35
CA LYS A 104 15.19 14.77 20.07
C LYS A 104 15.26 13.49 20.89
N ALA A 105 14.18 13.11 21.58
CA ALA A 105 14.12 11.86 22.32
C ALA A 105 14.33 10.65 21.39
N PHE A 106 13.66 10.63 20.24
CA PHE A 106 13.87 9.59 19.22
C PHE A 106 15.31 9.54 18.70
N VAL A 107 15.90 10.69 18.34
CA VAL A 107 17.28 10.76 17.85
C VAL A 107 18.27 10.33 18.93
N HIS A 108 18.07 10.74 20.18
CA HIS A 108 18.94 10.33 21.29
C HIS A 108 18.87 8.82 21.54
N GLU A 109 17.68 8.22 21.50
CA GLU A 109 17.49 6.79 21.70
C GLU A 109 18.12 5.96 20.58
N LYS A 110 17.92 6.36 19.31
CA LYS A 110 18.33 5.56 18.15
C LYS A 110 19.71 5.92 17.60
N TYR A 111 20.11 7.19 17.70
CA TYR A 111 21.31 7.74 17.08
C TYR A 111 22.03 8.72 18.03
N PRO A 112 22.48 8.29 19.22
CA PRO A 112 23.03 9.18 20.25
C PRO A 112 24.23 10.01 19.76
N MET A 113 25.00 9.50 18.79
CA MET A 113 26.13 10.21 18.20
C MET A 113 25.72 11.49 17.45
N LEU A 114 24.47 11.58 16.98
CA LEU A 114 23.94 12.77 16.30
C LEU A 114 23.59 13.90 17.27
N GLU A 115 23.53 13.65 18.57
CA GLU A 115 23.14 14.67 19.56
C GLU A 115 24.06 15.89 19.53
N SER A 116 25.37 15.65 19.41
CA SER A 116 26.38 16.71 19.39
C SER A 116 26.56 17.39 18.02
N THR A 117 26.01 16.83 16.95
CA THR A 117 26.32 17.22 15.56
C THR A 117 25.11 17.65 14.73
N CYS A 118 23.89 17.26 15.12
CA CYS A 118 22.69 17.55 14.35
C CYS A 118 22.13 18.95 14.66
N GLY A 119 21.80 19.71 13.60
CA GLY A 119 21.10 21.00 13.71
C GLY A 119 19.79 20.95 14.51
N LEU A 120 19.14 19.78 14.61
CA LEU A 120 17.98 19.54 15.47
C LEU A 120 18.22 19.97 16.93
N ASN A 121 19.45 19.78 17.45
CA ASN A 121 19.78 20.09 18.84
C ASN A 121 19.97 21.58 19.11
N LYS A 122 19.97 22.41 18.06
CA LYS A 122 19.98 23.88 18.16
C LYS A 122 18.57 24.46 18.41
N LEU A 123 17.50 23.67 18.27
CA LEU A 123 16.11 24.11 18.38
C LEU A 123 15.58 24.01 19.82
N ASP A 124 14.58 24.83 20.19
CA ASP A 124 13.96 24.78 21.52
C ASP A 124 13.01 23.57 21.65
N ASN A 125 12.94 22.94 22.83
CA ASN A 125 12.14 21.73 23.03
C ASN A 125 10.62 21.95 22.82
N ASP A 126 10.14 23.17 23.09
CA ASP A 126 8.74 23.57 22.92
C ASP A 126 8.39 23.97 21.47
N ASP A 127 9.36 23.91 20.56
CA ASP A 127 9.13 24.19 19.15
C ASP A 127 8.49 23.00 18.42
N VAL A 128 7.92 23.30 17.27
CA VAL A 128 7.29 22.33 16.38
C VAL A 128 8.03 22.34 15.05
N LEU A 129 8.35 21.15 14.55
CA LEU A 129 8.85 20.92 13.21
C LEU A 129 7.69 20.57 12.30
N LEU A 130 7.62 21.23 11.15
CA LEU A 130 6.73 20.85 10.05
C LEU A 130 7.54 20.12 8.98
N GLY A 131 7.03 18.97 8.55
CA GLY A 131 7.58 18.26 7.40
C GLY A 131 7.14 18.89 6.08
N ASP A 132 7.93 18.69 5.03
CA ASP A 132 7.53 19.00 3.66
C ASP A 132 6.33 18.11 3.28
N LEU A 133 5.14 18.70 3.24
CA LEU A 133 3.90 17.96 3.07
C LEU A 133 3.82 17.27 1.71
N GLU A 134 4.30 17.91 0.64
CA GLU A 134 4.27 17.31 -0.69
C GLU A 134 5.21 16.11 -0.77
N LEU A 135 6.41 16.23 -0.18
CA LEU A 135 7.35 15.13 -0.04
C LEU A 135 6.76 13.96 0.75
N LEU A 136 6.10 14.25 1.87
CA LEU A 136 5.49 13.24 2.74
C LEU A 136 4.30 12.56 2.05
N ILE A 137 3.52 13.28 1.23
CA ILE A 137 2.44 12.69 0.42
C ILE A 137 3.02 11.67 -0.57
N ASP A 138 4.04 12.06 -1.34
CA ASP A 138 4.68 11.17 -2.32
C ASP A 138 5.28 9.93 -1.64
N GLN A 139 5.95 10.14 -0.49
CA GLN A 139 6.51 9.07 0.33
C GLN A 139 5.42 8.12 0.83
N THR A 140 4.32 8.64 1.36
CA THR A 140 3.24 7.85 1.94
C THR A 140 2.57 6.98 0.89
N ILE A 141 2.25 7.57 -0.27
CA ILE A 141 1.65 6.83 -1.40
C ILE A 141 2.59 5.73 -1.87
N SER A 142 3.88 6.03 -2.03
CA SER A 142 4.87 5.05 -2.47
C SER A 142 5.04 3.93 -1.44
N TYR A 143 4.99 4.23 -0.14
CA TYR A 143 5.00 3.21 0.92
C TYR A 143 3.76 2.31 0.87
N TRP A 144 2.56 2.85 0.66
CA TRP A 144 1.36 2.02 0.55
C TRP A 144 1.41 1.08 -0.66
N VAL A 145 1.96 1.54 -1.79
CA VAL A 145 2.12 0.72 -2.98
C VAL A 145 3.11 -0.42 -2.75
N ASP A 146 4.30 -0.11 -2.23
CA ASP A 146 5.31 -1.12 -1.95
C ASP A 146 4.85 -2.10 -0.87
N ASP A 147 4.24 -1.60 0.19
CA ASP A 147 3.71 -2.42 1.28
C ASP A 147 2.65 -3.41 0.77
N ALA A 148 1.66 -2.94 0.00
CA ALA A 148 0.69 -3.82 -0.62
C ALA A 148 1.37 -4.85 -1.53
N TYR A 149 2.33 -4.43 -2.34
CA TYR A 149 3.03 -5.32 -3.28
C TYR A 149 3.84 -6.42 -2.58
N TYR A 150 4.60 -6.08 -1.54
CA TYR A 150 5.46 -7.04 -0.86
C TYR A 150 4.72 -7.93 0.16
N ASN A 151 3.63 -7.43 0.76
CA ASN A 151 2.97 -8.11 1.88
C ASN A 151 1.60 -8.73 1.53
N LEU A 152 0.91 -8.23 0.50
CA LEU A 152 -0.41 -8.77 0.11
C LEU A 152 -0.40 -9.51 -1.23
N ILE A 153 0.49 -9.14 -2.15
CA ILE A 153 0.50 -9.68 -3.50
C ILE A 153 1.43 -10.89 -3.56
N SER A 154 0.85 -12.06 -3.85
CA SER A 154 1.65 -13.26 -4.09
C SER A 154 2.32 -13.17 -5.45
N THR A 155 3.63 -13.01 -5.45
CA THR A 155 4.45 -13.13 -6.66
C THR A 155 5.00 -14.56 -6.72
N GLU A 156 4.33 -15.44 -7.48
CA GLU A 156 4.89 -16.74 -7.81
C GLU A 156 6.09 -16.54 -8.76
N GLY A 157 7.28 -16.26 -8.21
CA GLY A 157 8.50 -16.08 -9.01
C GLY A 157 9.40 -14.93 -8.55
N ALA A 158 10.16 -14.38 -9.49
CA ALA A 158 11.02 -13.23 -9.22
C ALA A 158 10.16 -11.97 -9.04
N VAL A 159 10.53 -11.16 -8.05
CA VAL A 159 9.93 -9.85 -7.80
C VAL A 159 10.11 -8.95 -9.03
N ASP A 160 9.02 -8.61 -9.70
CA ASP A 160 9.03 -7.62 -10.78
C ASP A 160 8.84 -6.22 -10.19
N MET A 161 9.94 -5.50 -10.00
CA MET A 161 9.92 -4.14 -9.44
C MET A 161 9.31 -3.09 -10.41
N SER A 162 9.07 -3.41 -11.67
CA SER A 162 8.42 -2.46 -12.60
C SER A 162 6.94 -2.24 -12.28
N ILE A 163 6.31 -3.22 -11.62
CA ILE A 163 4.90 -3.17 -11.21
C ILE A 163 4.68 -2.11 -10.12
N PRO A 164 5.27 -2.21 -8.92
CA PRO A 164 5.09 -1.19 -7.88
C PRO A 164 5.66 0.17 -8.30
N TYR A 165 6.72 0.22 -9.11
CA TYR A 165 7.23 1.47 -9.69
C TYR A 165 6.15 2.21 -10.50
N SER A 166 5.56 1.55 -11.49
CA SER A 166 4.55 2.16 -12.36
C SER A 166 3.27 2.51 -11.60
N ALA A 167 2.85 1.67 -10.65
CA ALA A 167 1.70 1.93 -9.79
C ALA A 167 1.93 3.15 -8.89
N ALA A 168 3.10 3.28 -8.28
CA ALA A 168 3.44 4.43 -7.45
C ALA A 168 3.43 5.73 -8.25
N GLN A 169 3.99 5.74 -9.47
CA GLN A 169 3.91 6.90 -10.36
C GLN A 169 2.46 7.30 -10.64
N HIS A 170 1.63 6.33 -11.01
CA HIS A 170 0.22 6.58 -11.30
C HIS A 170 -0.52 7.18 -10.10
N TYR A 171 -0.34 6.61 -8.91
CA TYR A 171 -1.05 7.05 -7.72
C TYR A 171 -0.53 8.37 -7.14
N MET A 172 0.76 8.67 -7.30
CA MET A 172 1.30 9.97 -6.91
C MET A 172 0.76 11.11 -7.78
N ASP A 173 0.41 10.84 -9.04
CA ASP A 173 -0.19 11.83 -9.94
C ASP A 173 -1.72 11.97 -9.75
N ASP A 174 -2.37 11.04 -9.02
CA ASP A 174 -3.81 11.06 -8.79
C ASP A 174 -4.21 12.05 -7.68
N THR A 175 -4.98 13.08 -8.05
CA THR A 175 -5.38 14.15 -7.12
C THR A 175 -6.25 13.66 -5.96
N ALA A 176 -7.11 12.65 -6.17
CA ALA A 176 -7.96 12.11 -5.12
C ALA A 176 -7.11 11.32 -4.12
N VAL A 177 -6.16 10.52 -4.62
CA VAL A 177 -5.22 9.76 -3.79
C VAL A 177 -4.32 10.68 -2.98
N ARG A 178 -3.76 11.72 -3.59
CA ARG A 178 -3.01 12.78 -2.88
C ARG A 178 -3.86 13.43 -1.77
N GLY A 179 -5.15 13.66 -2.04
CA GLY A 179 -6.09 14.21 -1.06
C GLY A 179 -6.31 13.29 0.16
N ILE A 180 -6.35 11.97 -0.05
CA ILE A 180 -6.45 10.96 1.02
C ILE A 180 -5.15 10.94 1.84
N ALA A 181 -3.99 10.84 1.18
CA ALA A 181 -2.68 10.86 1.82
C ALA A 181 -2.46 12.13 2.66
N LYS A 182 -2.85 13.30 2.13
CA LYS A 182 -2.79 14.56 2.85
C LYS A 182 -3.59 14.53 4.15
N LYS A 183 -4.85 14.10 4.10
CA LYS A 183 -5.71 14.02 5.30
C LYS A 183 -5.15 13.06 6.33
N TYR A 184 -4.65 11.91 5.88
CA TYR A 184 -3.98 10.93 6.75
C TYR A 184 -2.76 11.53 7.45
N LEU A 185 -1.94 12.30 6.73
CA LEU A 185 -0.75 12.95 7.30
C LEU A 185 -1.09 14.11 8.25
N GLU A 186 -2.17 14.85 7.99
CA GLU A 186 -2.61 15.98 8.81
C GLU A 186 -3.23 15.51 10.14
N ASP A 187 -4.01 14.42 10.12
CA ASP A 187 -4.60 13.82 11.31
C ASP A 187 -4.66 12.27 11.20
N PRO A 188 -3.57 11.57 11.54
CA PRO A 188 -3.53 10.11 11.50
C PRO A 188 -4.52 9.43 12.46
N GLY A 189 -5.05 10.17 13.44
CA GLY A 189 -6.02 9.68 14.41
C GLY A 189 -7.48 9.83 13.97
N ASP A 190 -7.74 10.55 12.87
CA ASP A 190 -9.09 10.73 12.35
C ASP A 190 -9.64 9.42 11.76
N VAL A 191 -10.80 9.01 12.25
CA VAL A 191 -11.44 7.74 11.86
C VAL A 191 -11.78 7.71 10.38
N PHE A 192 -12.19 8.84 9.79
CA PHE A 192 -12.51 8.90 8.37
C PHE A 192 -11.25 8.90 7.49
N ALA A 193 -10.17 9.54 7.92
CA ALA A 193 -8.88 9.47 7.25
C ALA A 193 -8.34 8.03 7.23
N GLN A 194 -8.42 7.32 8.36
CA GLN A 194 -8.06 5.91 8.45
C GLN A 194 -8.93 5.05 7.52
N LEU A 195 -10.25 5.20 7.59
CA LEU A 195 -11.19 4.45 6.74
C LEU A 195 -10.91 4.65 5.24
N ASN A 196 -10.72 5.90 4.81
CA ASN A 196 -10.41 6.21 3.41
C ASN A 196 -9.06 5.64 2.97
N THR A 197 -8.09 5.57 3.89
CA THR A 197 -6.77 4.96 3.65
C THR A 197 -6.89 3.46 3.46
N GLU A 198 -7.65 2.76 4.31
CA GLU A 198 -7.91 1.31 4.16
C GLU A 198 -8.61 0.98 2.84
N ILE A 199 -9.63 1.77 2.47
CA ILE A 199 -10.32 1.63 1.18
C ILE A 199 -9.34 1.84 0.02
N LEU A 200 -8.50 2.88 0.08
CA LEU A 200 -7.50 3.15 -0.94
C LEU A 200 -6.46 2.02 -1.03
N TYR A 201 -5.92 1.59 0.10
CA TYR A 201 -4.92 0.52 0.19
C TYR A 201 -5.45 -0.77 -0.45
N SER A 202 -6.72 -1.10 -0.25
CA SER A 202 -7.37 -2.23 -0.91
C SER A 202 -7.45 -2.10 -2.43
N ARG A 203 -7.70 -0.89 -2.94
CA ARG A 203 -7.72 -0.59 -4.39
C ARG A 203 -6.33 -0.64 -5.00
N ILE A 204 -5.32 -0.19 -4.26
CA ILE A 204 -3.90 -0.32 -4.63
C ILE A 204 -3.57 -1.80 -4.78
N ALA A 205 -3.87 -2.64 -3.78
CA ALA A 205 -3.64 -4.08 -3.84
C ALA A 205 -4.33 -4.73 -5.04
N MET A 206 -5.61 -4.40 -5.29
CA MET A 206 -6.32 -4.90 -6.48
C MET A 206 -5.62 -4.48 -7.79
N SER A 207 -5.22 -3.23 -7.91
CA SER A 207 -4.58 -2.73 -9.13
C SER A 207 -3.22 -3.40 -9.35
N LEU A 208 -2.44 -3.59 -8.29
CA LEU A 208 -1.18 -4.33 -8.34
C LEU A 208 -1.37 -5.78 -8.76
N GLN A 209 -2.37 -6.48 -8.20
CA GLN A 209 -2.66 -7.85 -8.59
C GLN A 209 -3.04 -7.98 -10.07
N ALA A 210 -3.82 -7.04 -10.59
CA ALA A 210 -4.17 -7.00 -12.01
C ALA A 210 -2.92 -6.79 -12.89
N LEU A 211 -2.02 -5.90 -12.48
CA LEU A 211 -0.74 -5.68 -13.16
C LEU A 211 0.16 -6.91 -13.14
N VAL A 212 0.20 -7.67 -12.03
CA VAL A 212 0.89 -8.98 -11.96
C VAL A 212 0.33 -9.97 -12.98
N TRP A 213 -0.99 -9.94 -13.23
CA TRP A 213 -1.61 -10.73 -14.30
C TRP A 213 -1.47 -10.11 -15.71
N GLY A 214 -0.66 -9.06 -15.85
CA GLY A 214 -0.38 -8.38 -17.12
C GLY A 214 -1.61 -7.70 -17.73
N SER A 215 -2.55 -7.26 -16.89
CA SER A 215 -3.85 -6.73 -17.29
C SER A 215 -4.20 -5.45 -16.56
N GLY A 216 -5.04 -4.63 -17.19
CA GLY A 216 -5.74 -3.56 -16.49
C GLY A 216 -6.90 -4.11 -15.66
N ILE A 217 -7.38 -3.29 -14.73
CA ILE A 217 -8.53 -3.59 -13.88
C ILE A 217 -9.72 -2.74 -14.29
N SER A 218 -10.91 -3.33 -14.30
CA SER A 218 -12.18 -2.60 -14.26
C SER A 218 -12.86 -2.89 -12.93
N ILE A 219 -13.00 -1.87 -12.08
CA ILE A 219 -13.71 -1.97 -10.81
C ILE A 219 -15.18 -1.67 -11.09
N LEU A 220 -16.04 -2.62 -10.77
CA LEU A 220 -17.49 -2.48 -10.88
C LEU A 220 -18.02 -1.54 -9.80
N ASP A 221 -19.14 -0.90 -10.10
CA ASP A 221 -19.87 -0.14 -9.09
C ASP A 221 -20.23 -1.03 -7.90
N PRO A 222 -20.21 -0.48 -6.67
CA PRO A 222 -20.62 -1.21 -5.49
C PRO A 222 -22.03 -1.78 -5.66
N PRO A 223 -22.29 -3.01 -5.18
CA PRO A 223 -23.63 -3.57 -5.16
C PRO A 223 -24.61 -2.67 -4.40
N SER A 224 -25.83 -2.53 -4.92
CA SER A 224 -26.88 -1.73 -4.28
C SER A 224 -27.63 -2.46 -3.18
N HIS A 225 -27.63 -3.79 -3.22
CA HIS A 225 -28.34 -4.61 -2.26
C HIS A 225 -27.61 -5.94 -2.03
N MET A 226 -27.63 -6.40 -0.79
CA MET A 226 -27.06 -7.68 -0.37
C MET A 226 -28.10 -8.47 0.43
N SER A 227 -28.19 -9.77 0.15
CA SER A 227 -28.98 -10.71 0.93
C SER A 227 -28.26 -12.05 1.09
N VAL A 228 -28.71 -12.86 2.04
CA VAL A 228 -28.18 -14.22 2.28
C VAL A 228 -29.12 -15.24 1.65
N GLY A 229 -28.57 -16.07 0.78
CA GLY A 229 -29.24 -17.26 0.24
C GLY A 229 -28.78 -18.53 0.93
N GLU A 230 -29.50 -19.62 0.70
CA GLU A 230 -29.17 -20.96 1.20
C GLU A 230 -29.39 -22.00 0.10
N GLY A 231 -28.45 -22.93 -0.05
CA GLY A 231 -28.45 -23.94 -1.11
C GLY A 231 -27.88 -25.27 -0.63
N GLY A 232 -28.54 -26.37 -1.01
CA GLY A 232 -28.30 -27.68 -0.39
C GLY A 232 -26.86 -28.19 -0.39
N CYS A 233 -26.07 -27.95 -1.45
CA CYS A 233 -24.67 -28.37 -1.55
C CYS A 233 -23.64 -27.30 -1.16
N MET A 234 -24.01 -26.01 -1.20
CA MET A 234 -23.10 -24.88 -0.97
C MET A 234 -23.21 -24.29 0.45
N GLY A 235 -24.29 -24.61 1.16
CA GLY A 235 -24.62 -23.93 2.42
C GLY A 235 -25.16 -22.53 2.18
N LYS A 236 -24.75 -21.57 3.01
CA LYS A 236 -25.14 -20.16 2.92
C LYS A 236 -24.21 -19.39 1.99
N TYR A 237 -24.77 -18.44 1.25
CA TYR A 237 -24.03 -17.62 0.29
C TYR A 237 -24.59 -16.19 0.24
N LEU A 238 -23.82 -15.27 -0.33
CA LEU A 238 -24.27 -13.90 -0.57
C LEU A 238 -24.89 -13.76 -1.96
N VAL A 239 -25.97 -13.00 -2.04
CA VAL A 239 -26.58 -12.54 -3.29
C VAL A 239 -26.49 -11.01 -3.33
N LEU A 240 -25.80 -10.50 -4.34
CA LEU A 240 -25.53 -9.10 -4.57
C LEU A 240 -26.30 -8.62 -5.79
N LYS A 241 -26.99 -7.48 -5.68
CA LYS A 241 -27.58 -6.81 -6.84
C LYS A 241 -26.64 -5.73 -7.37
N THR A 242 -26.41 -5.73 -8.68
CA THR A 242 -25.57 -4.74 -9.35
C THR A 242 -26.24 -4.26 -10.63
N ASN A 243 -25.76 -3.16 -11.19
CA ASN A 243 -26.30 -2.62 -12.43
C ASN A 243 -26.12 -3.61 -13.60
N VAL A 244 -26.93 -3.42 -14.66
CA VAL A 244 -26.98 -4.34 -15.79
C VAL A 244 -25.64 -4.46 -16.52
N ASP A 245 -24.88 -3.37 -16.61
CA ASP A 245 -23.59 -3.34 -17.31
C ASP A 245 -22.52 -4.14 -16.55
N ALA A 246 -22.44 -3.95 -15.23
CA ALA A 246 -21.58 -4.71 -14.33
C ALA A 246 -21.92 -6.20 -14.34
N TYR A 247 -23.22 -6.54 -14.26
CA TYR A 247 -23.67 -7.92 -14.38
C TYR A 247 -23.31 -8.53 -15.74
N THR A 248 -23.48 -7.79 -16.84
CA THR A 248 -23.14 -8.25 -18.19
C THR A 248 -21.64 -8.50 -18.35
N ALA A 249 -20.80 -7.66 -17.73
CA ALA A 249 -19.35 -7.84 -17.72
C ALA A 249 -18.96 -9.13 -16.96
N LEU A 250 -19.51 -9.34 -15.76
CA LEU A 250 -19.29 -10.56 -14.97
C LEU A 250 -19.76 -11.81 -15.73
N ARG A 251 -20.97 -11.75 -16.31
CA ARG A 251 -21.54 -12.84 -17.10
C ARG A 251 -20.66 -13.19 -18.30
N SER A 252 -20.19 -12.18 -19.02
CA SER A 252 -19.28 -12.37 -20.17
C SER A 252 -17.97 -13.04 -19.74
N LEU A 253 -17.42 -12.66 -18.59
CA LEU A 253 -16.21 -13.29 -18.05
C LEU A 253 -16.42 -14.79 -17.81
N VAL A 254 -17.55 -15.16 -17.19
CA VAL A 254 -17.89 -16.55 -16.88
C VAL A 254 -18.26 -17.36 -18.14
N GLU A 255 -19.15 -16.85 -18.97
CA GLU A 255 -19.67 -17.56 -20.16
C GLU A 255 -18.63 -17.69 -21.27
N SER A 256 -17.62 -16.81 -21.31
CA SER A 256 -16.54 -16.93 -22.29
C SER A 256 -15.66 -18.16 -22.10
N GLY A 257 -15.85 -18.94 -21.01
CA GLY A 257 -15.03 -20.10 -20.69
C GLY A 257 -13.61 -19.75 -20.27
N ASN A 258 -13.33 -18.45 -20.08
CA ASN A 258 -11.99 -17.95 -19.80
C ASN A 258 -11.76 -17.61 -18.33
N MET A 259 -12.76 -17.82 -17.48
CA MET A 259 -12.65 -17.67 -16.04
C MET A 259 -11.66 -18.71 -15.50
N ASP A 260 -10.58 -18.24 -14.92
CA ASP A 260 -9.59 -19.08 -14.27
C ASP A 260 -9.70 -18.90 -12.76
N VAL A 261 -10.09 -19.98 -12.06
CA VAL A 261 -10.20 -19.96 -10.60
C VAL A 261 -8.83 -19.66 -9.96
N ALA A 262 -7.72 -20.01 -10.62
CA ALA A 262 -6.37 -19.66 -10.18
C ALA A 262 -6.06 -18.15 -10.34
N ARG A 263 -6.88 -17.39 -11.07
CA ARG A 263 -6.81 -15.92 -11.16
C ARG A 263 -7.91 -15.27 -10.33
N THR A 264 -8.05 -15.75 -9.10
CA THR A 264 -8.92 -15.13 -8.09
C THR A 264 -8.04 -14.54 -7.00
N PHE A 265 -8.26 -13.27 -6.70
CA PHE A 265 -7.66 -12.59 -5.57
C PHE A 265 -8.78 -12.00 -4.73
N ALA A 266 -8.73 -12.21 -3.42
CA ALA A 266 -9.71 -11.64 -2.51
C ALA A 266 -9.03 -11.25 -1.19
N ILE A 267 -9.40 -10.09 -0.67
CA ILE A 267 -8.98 -9.62 0.64
C ILE A 267 -10.22 -9.14 1.41
N SER A 268 -10.20 -9.41 2.71
CA SER A 268 -11.19 -8.94 3.67
C SER A 268 -10.47 -8.01 4.64
N LEU A 269 -10.96 -6.77 4.72
CA LEU A 269 -10.41 -5.75 5.60
C LEU A 269 -11.46 -5.36 6.63
N LYS A 270 -11.07 -5.36 7.90
CA LYS A 270 -11.94 -4.88 8.96
C LYS A 270 -11.89 -3.35 8.98
N ILE A 271 -12.93 -2.71 8.46
CA ILE A 271 -12.99 -1.24 8.31
C ILE A 271 -13.69 -0.54 9.49
N LEU A 272 -14.58 -1.25 10.18
CA LEU A 272 -15.22 -0.83 11.43
C LEU A 272 -15.35 -2.04 12.37
N PRO A 273 -15.67 -1.86 13.68
CA PRO A 273 -15.72 -2.95 14.65
C PRO A 273 -16.52 -4.19 14.19
N ASP A 274 -17.61 -3.98 13.45
CA ASP A 274 -18.52 -5.03 12.97
C ASP A 274 -18.74 -5.00 11.45
N ILE A 275 -17.92 -4.26 10.68
CA ILE A 275 -18.05 -4.18 9.22
C ILE A 275 -16.72 -4.55 8.57
N TYR A 276 -16.80 -5.47 7.61
CA TYR A 276 -15.71 -5.88 6.75
C TYR A 276 -15.95 -5.35 5.34
N LEU A 277 -14.88 -4.91 4.70
CA LEU A 277 -14.83 -4.58 3.29
C LEU A 277 -14.23 -5.77 2.54
N ILE A 278 -15.03 -6.39 1.67
CA ILE A 278 -14.57 -7.45 0.78
C ILE A 278 -14.17 -6.81 -0.54
N ASN A 279 -12.93 -7.08 -0.95
CA ASN A 279 -12.37 -6.67 -2.23
C ASN A 279 -11.96 -7.92 -2.97
N ALA A 280 -12.41 -8.08 -4.21
CA ALA A 280 -12.07 -9.25 -5.00
C ALA A 280 -11.85 -8.92 -6.46
N LEU A 281 -10.99 -9.72 -7.08
CA LEU A 281 -10.66 -9.70 -8.49
C LEU A 281 -10.80 -11.08 -9.09
N HIS A 282 -11.34 -11.10 -10.30
CA HIS A 282 -11.30 -12.28 -11.15
C HIS A 282 -10.70 -11.92 -12.50
N GLY A 283 -9.62 -12.62 -12.85
CA GLY A 283 -8.97 -12.53 -14.13
C GLY A 283 -9.42 -13.62 -15.09
N SER A 284 -9.24 -13.35 -16.38
CA SER A 284 -9.35 -14.35 -17.44
C SER A 284 -7.95 -14.82 -17.87
N SER A 285 -7.81 -16.11 -18.20
CA SER A 285 -6.54 -16.66 -18.71
C SER A 285 -6.38 -16.54 -20.22
N ALA A 286 -7.48 -16.32 -20.96
CA ALA A 286 -7.45 -16.11 -22.41
C ALA A 286 -7.57 -14.63 -22.83
N GLY A 287 -7.95 -13.75 -21.90
CA GLY A 287 -8.13 -12.32 -22.14
C GLY A 287 -7.30 -11.47 -21.17
N LYS A 288 -6.94 -10.25 -21.59
CA LYS A 288 -6.28 -9.25 -20.73
C LYS A 288 -7.29 -8.42 -19.93
N ALA A 289 -8.30 -9.08 -19.36
CA ALA A 289 -9.37 -8.43 -18.63
C ALA A 289 -9.46 -8.99 -17.22
N VAL A 290 -9.47 -8.09 -16.25
CA VAL A 290 -9.67 -8.38 -14.82
C VAL A 290 -10.84 -7.53 -14.34
N ILE A 291 -11.82 -8.20 -13.74
CA ILE A 291 -12.98 -7.55 -13.16
C ILE A 291 -12.83 -7.55 -11.65
N GLY A 292 -12.88 -6.36 -11.06
CA GLY A 292 -12.86 -6.15 -9.63
C GLY A 292 -14.23 -5.76 -9.10
N PHE A 293 -14.54 -6.20 -7.89
CA PHE A 293 -15.72 -5.73 -7.16
C PHE A 293 -15.40 -5.54 -5.67
N GLN A 294 -16.15 -4.64 -5.06
CA GLN A 294 -15.99 -4.23 -3.67
C GLN A 294 -17.37 -4.15 -3.01
N PHE A 295 -17.51 -4.68 -1.80
CA PHE A 295 -18.73 -4.55 -1.02
C PHE A 295 -18.47 -4.66 0.49
N GLU A 296 -19.34 -4.05 1.27
CA GLU A 296 -19.33 -4.13 2.72
C GLU A 296 -20.23 -5.28 3.20
N VAL A 297 -19.79 -5.96 4.26
CA VAL A 297 -20.56 -7.02 4.92
C VAL A 297 -20.35 -6.95 6.42
N ASP A 298 -21.43 -7.10 7.19
CA ASP A 298 -21.32 -7.15 8.65
C ASP A 298 -20.65 -8.45 9.10
N LYS A 299 -19.95 -8.38 10.24
CA LYS A 299 -19.18 -9.50 10.80
C LYS A 299 -20.04 -10.75 11.00
N GLU A 300 -21.24 -10.59 11.56
CA GLU A 300 -22.13 -11.71 11.88
C GLU A 300 -22.57 -12.44 10.60
N THR A 301 -22.91 -11.69 9.55
CA THR A 301 -23.22 -12.24 8.23
C THR A 301 -22.02 -12.96 7.63
N LEU A 302 -20.84 -12.33 7.66
CA LEU A 302 -19.61 -12.91 7.10
C LEU A 302 -19.24 -14.24 7.79
N GLU A 303 -19.27 -14.28 9.12
CA GLU A 303 -19.03 -15.49 9.92
C GLU A 303 -20.06 -16.59 9.58
N LYS A 304 -21.34 -16.23 9.39
CA LYS A 304 -22.40 -17.18 9.04
C LYS A 304 -22.22 -17.80 7.66
N VAL A 305 -21.87 -17.01 6.64
CA VAL A 305 -21.76 -17.49 5.26
C VAL A 305 -20.46 -18.24 5.00
N THR A 306 -19.40 -17.93 5.75
CA THR A 306 -18.10 -18.63 5.68
C THR A 306 -17.95 -19.74 6.72
N GLN A 307 -18.93 -19.95 7.59
CA GLN A 307 -18.83 -20.86 8.74
C GLN A 307 -17.58 -20.58 9.59
N ASN A 308 -17.40 -19.33 10.01
CA ASN A 308 -16.23 -18.81 10.72
C ASN A 308 -14.92 -19.09 9.96
N GLY A 309 -14.91 -18.82 8.66
CA GLY A 309 -13.75 -19.00 7.77
C GLY A 309 -13.42 -20.45 7.38
N THR A 310 -14.22 -21.45 7.80
CA THR A 310 -13.98 -22.85 7.41
C THR A 310 -14.46 -23.19 5.99
N MET A 311 -15.33 -22.36 5.42
CA MET A 311 -15.83 -22.47 4.06
C MET A 311 -15.50 -21.20 3.26
N PRO A 312 -15.24 -21.32 1.94
CA PRO A 312 -15.11 -20.15 1.07
C PRO A 312 -16.36 -19.27 1.11
N LEU A 313 -16.17 -17.97 0.89
CA LEU A 313 -17.27 -17.05 0.69
C LEU A 313 -17.80 -17.22 -0.74
N TYR A 314 -19.01 -17.77 -0.86
CA TYR A 314 -19.70 -17.84 -2.14
C TYR A 314 -20.53 -16.57 -2.37
N VAL A 315 -20.30 -15.91 -3.50
CA VAL A 315 -20.94 -14.65 -3.88
C VAL A 315 -21.61 -14.79 -5.23
N PHE A 316 -22.88 -14.43 -5.32
CA PHE A 316 -23.67 -14.48 -6.54
C PHE A 316 -24.20 -13.09 -6.91
N PHE A 317 -24.10 -12.73 -8.18
CA PHE A 317 -24.55 -11.45 -8.70
C PHE A 317 -25.82 -11.62 -9.53
N LEU A 318 -26.78 -10.73 -9.31
CA LEU A 318 -28.00 -10.57 -10.11
C LEU A 318 -28.13 -9.12 -10.61
N PRO A 319 -28.69 -8.91 -11.80
CA PRO A 319 -28.94 -7.57 -12.31
C PRO A 319 -30.08 -6.90 -11.54
N GLU A 320 -29.94 -5.60 -11.31
CA GLU A 320 -31.02 -4.77 -10.80
C GLU A 320 -32.21 -4.72 -11.76
N ASN A 321 -33.42 -4.58 -11.20
CA ASN A 321 -34.67 -4.32 -11.93
C ASN A 321 -34.94 -5.29 -13.08
N SER A 322 -34.51 -6.54 -12.95
CA SER A 322 -34.65 -7.59 -13.96
C SER A 322 -35.41 -8.79 -13.42
N GLU A 323 -36.14 -9.48 -14.31
CA GLU A 323 -36.71 -10.81 -14.04
C GLU A 323 -35.69 -11.95 -14.23
N GLU A 324 -34.44 -11.61 -14.59
CA GLU A 324 -33.35 -12.57 -14.74
C GLU A 324 -33.13 -13.35 -13.44
N THR A 325 -33.17 -14.68 -13.55
CA THR A 325 -32.99 -15.60 -12.42
C THR A 325 -31.62 -16.27 -12.43
N GLN A 326 -30.88 -16.14 -13.54
CA GLN A 326 -29.56 -16.74 -13.67
C GLN A 326 -28.51 -15.85 -12.99
N ALA A 327 -28.01 -16.28 -11.84
CA ALA A 327 -26.94 -15.58 -11.13
C ALA A 327 -25.54 -15.94 -11.67
N VAL A 328 -24.61 -15.00 -11.56
CA VAL A 328 -23.17 -15.23 -11.83
C VAL A 328 -22.44 -15.38 -10.50
N GLY A 329 -21.80 -16.52 -10.27
CA GLY A 329 -21.24 -16.89 -8.97
C GLY A 329 -19.72 -16.98 -8.95
N PHE A 330 -19.12 -16.57 -7.83
CA PHE A 330 -17.70 -16.70 -7.53
C PHE A 330 -17.48 -17.31 -6.14
N SER A 331 -16.37 -18.01 -5.98
CA SER A 331 -15.90 -18.49 -4.69
C SER A 331 -14.67 -17.68 -4.30
N LEU A 332 -14.68 -17.11 -3.09
CA LEU A 332 -13.63 -16.25 -2.59
C LEU A 332 -13.01 -16.85 -1.33
N SER A 333 -11.69 -16.93 -1.31
CA SER A 333 -10.95 -17.24 -0.09
C SER A 333 -10.70 -15.94 0.67
N VAL A 334 -11.44 -15.73 1.75
CA VAL A 334 -11.34 -14.53 2.60
C VAL A 334 -11.08 -14.97 4.04
N ASN A 335 -10.26 -14.19 4.76
CA ASN A 335 -10.04 -14.39 6.18
C ASN A 335 -11.15 -13.70 6.97
N VAL A 336 -11.64 -14.30 8.05
CA VAL A 336 -12.74 -13.77 8.87
C VAL A 336 -12.26 -13.47 10.28
#